data_AF-A0A4Y2NTE9-F1
#
_entry.id   AF-A0A4Y2NTE9-F1
#
_cell.length_a   1.000
_cell.length_b   1.000
_cell.length_c   1.000
_cell.angle_alpha   90.00
_cell.angle_beta   90.00
_cell.angle_gamma   90.00
#
_symmetry.space_group_name_H-M   'P 1'
#
loop_
_entity.id
_entity.type
_entity.pdbx_description
1 polymer ?
#
loop_
_entity_poly.entity_id
_entity_poly.type
_entity_poly.pdbx_seq_one_letter_code
_entity_poly.pdbx_strand_id
1 'polypeptide(L)'
;MFSITKLRTTSYHAMANVMVERMRRTTKQALMCQNNICWTDTLPVVLFGMRTVLKEGIQASCSEMVYGTPSLRIAGQFFDPSLKSIPESTFLEHLRSTMEKLTPVPASSHSN
;
A
#
# COMPACT_ATOMS: atom_id res chain seq x y z
N MET A 1 -27.04 -16.82 6.20
CA MET A 1 -27.55 -15.79 7.14
C MET A 1 -26.43 -15.50 8.12
N PHE A 2 -25.75 -14.36 8.00
CA PHE A 2 -24.60 -14.04 8.86
C PHE A 2 -25.11 -13.63 10.25
N SER A 3 -24.68 -14.33 11.29
CA SER A 3 -25.02 -14.04 12.69
C SER A 3 -24.33 -12.76 13.16
N ILE A 4 -24.89 -11.59 12.81
CA ILE A 4 -24.33 -10.27 13.14
C ILE A 4 -25.14 -9.64 14.27
N THR A 5 -24.47 -9.25 15.36
CA THR A 5 -25.09 -8.54 16.50
C THR A 5 -25.03 -7.04 16.29
N LYS A 6 -26.19 -6.35 16.38
CA LYS A 6 -26.27 -4.89 16.27
C LYS A 6 -26.01 -4.23 17.62
N LEU A 7 -24.92 -3.48 17.71
CA LEU A 7 -24.64 -2.60 18.86
C LEU A 7 -25.15 -1.19 18.56
N ARG A 8 -25.86 -0.56 19.50
CA ARG A 8 -26.33 0.83 19.38
C ARG A 8 -25.43 1.74 20.22
N THR A 9 -25.03 2.86 19.64
CA THR A 9 -24.37 3.95 20.36
C THR A 9 -25.42 4.70 21.18
N THR A 10 -25.17 4.92 22.47
CA THR A 10 -26.04 5.77 23.31
C THR A 10 -25.64 7.24 23.17
N SER A 11 -26.61 8.14 23.31
CA SER A 11 -26.36 9.58 23.35
C SER A 11 -25.43 9.92 24.51
N TYR A 12 -24.47 10.82 24.27
CA TYR A 12 -23.48 11.30 25.26
C TYR A 12 -22.51 10.24 25.81
N HIS A 13 -22.48 9.02 25.27
CA HIS A 13 -21.48 8.01 25.62
C HIS A 13 -20.50 7.80 24.46
N ALA A 14 -19.41 8.57 24.49
CA ALA A 14 -18.47 8.64 23.38
C ALA A 14 -17.69 7.33 23.14
N MET A 15 -17.50 6.47 24.15
CA MET A 15 -16.62 5.30 24.07
C MET A 15 -16.95 4.34 22.93
N ALA A 16 -18.24 4.15 22.62
CA ALA A 16 -18.67 3.23 21.58
C ALA A 16 -18.30 3.69 20.14
N ASN A 17 -18.14 5.00 19.90
CA ASN A 17 -17.95 5.55 18.55
C ASN A 17 -16.66 6.37 18.38
N VAL A 18 -15.92 6.64 19.46
CA VAL A 18 -14.75 7.53 19.44
C VAL A 18 -13.69 7.11 18.42
N MET A 19 -13.43 5.82 18.25
CA MET A 19 -12.42 5.36 17.28
C MET A 19 -12.84 5.66 15.83
N VAL A 20 -14.10 5.42 15.50
CA VAL A 20 -14.67 5.71 14.17
C VAL A 20 -14.71 7.21 13.92
N GLU A 21 -15.11 8.01 14.92
CA GLU A 21 -15.11 9.47 14.80
C GLU A 21 -13.71 10.06 14.63
N ARG A 22 -12.70 9.53 15.34
CA ARG A 22 -11.30 9.93 15.15
C ARG A 22 -10.83 9.62 13.74
N MET A 23 -11.08 8.40 13.27
CA MET A 23 -10.76 7.98 11.90
C MET A 23 -11.40 8.91 10.88
N ARG A 24 -12.72 9.16 11.01
CA ARG A 24 -13.48 10.04 10.12
C ARG A 24 -12.92 11.46 10.07
N ARG A 25 -12.52 12.03 11.22
CA ARG A 25 -11.89 13.36 11.26
C ARG A 25 -10.57 13.38 10.50
N THR A 26 -9.70 12.40 10.72
CA THR A 26 -8.42 12.31 10.01
C THR A 26 -8.61 12.14 8.50
N THR A 27 -9.54 11.29 8.08
CA THR A 27 -9.87 11.12 6.65
C THR A 27 -10.38 12.42 6.03
N LYS A 28 -11.25 13.16 6.74
CA LYS A 28 -11.74 14.46 6.27
C LYS A 28 -10.60 15.47 6.10
N GLN A 29 -9.67 15.53 7.05
CA GLN A 29 -8.50 16.42 6.95
C GLN A 29 -7.63 16.07 5.75
N ALA A 30 -7.31 14.79 5.56
CA ALA A 30 -6.50 14.34 4.43
C ALA A 30 -7.17 14.65 3.06
N LEU A 31 -8.50 14.47 2.95
CA LEU A 31 -9.24 14.84 1.74
C LEU A 31 -9.22 16.36 1.49
N MET A 32 -9.32 17.17 2.54
CA MET A 32 -9.22 18.63 2.43
C MET A 32 -7.83 19.07 1.96
N CYS A 33 -6.76 18.40 2.38
CA CYS A 33 -5.39 18.69 1.94
C CYS A 33 -5.16 18.41 0.45
N GLN A 34 -5.84 17.42 -0.13
CA GLN A 34 -5.69 17.04 -1.54
C GLN A 34 -6.34 18.06 -2.51
N ASN A 35 -7.22 18.96 -2.01
CA ASN A 35 -7.90 20.03 -2.74
C ASN A 35 -8.50 19.63 -4.11
N ASN A 36 -9.08 18.41 -4.19
CA ASN A 36 -9.67 17.88 -5.41
C ASN A 36 -11.20 18.08 -5.41
N ILE A 37 -11.76 18.51 -6.55
CA ILE A 37 -13.20 18.75 -6.74
C ILE A 37 -13.99 17.43 -6.63
N CYS A 38 -13.44 16.33 -7.13
CA CYS A 38 -13.97 14.98 -7.06
C CYS A 38 -13.26 14.18 -5.95
N TRP A 39 -13.63 14.44 -4.71
CA TRP A 39 -13.06 13.76 -3.53
C TRP A 39 -13.18 12.23 -3.55
N THR A 40 -14.10 11.67 -4.33
CA THR A 40 -14.28 10.23 -4.52
C THR A 40 -13.10 9.58 -5.23
N ASP A 41 -12.44 10.31 -6.13
CA ASP A 41 -11.32 9.78 -6.92
C ASP A 41 -10.05 9.72 -6.07
N THR A 42 -9.93 10.62 -5.09
CA THR A 42 -8.79 10.69 -4.16
C THR A 42 -8.99 9.84 -2.91
N LEU A 43 -10.23 9.41 -2.63
CA LEU A 43 -10.57 8.60 -1.46
C LEU A 43 -9.79 7.27 -1.37
N PRO A 44 -9.62 6.48 -2.46
CA PRO A 44 -8.84 5.25 -2.40
C PRO A 44 -7.39 5.50 -1.97
N VAL A 45 -6.78 6.59 -2.45
CA VAL A 45 -5.39 6.98 -2.14
C VAL A 45 -5.25 7.41 -0.68
N VAL A 46 -6.19 8.23 -0.18
CA VAL A 46 -6.21 8.63 1.22
C VAL A 46 -6.37 7.42 2.15
N LEU A 47 -7.33 6.53 1.84
CA LEU A 47 -7.53 5.31 2.63
C LEU A 47 -6.36 4.34 2.53
N PHE A 48 -5.64 4.33 1.41
CA PHE A 48 -4.42 3.56 1.25
C PHE A 48 -3.34 4.09 2.19
N GLY A 49 -3.02 5.39 2.13
CA GLY A 49 -2.02 6.01 3.00
C GLY A 49 -2.32 5.82 4.48
N MET A 50 -3.58 5.94 4.89
CA MET A 50 -3.99 5.71 6.29
C MET A 50 -3.82 4.25 6.75
N ARG A 51 -3.85 3.28 5.83
CA ARG A 51 -3.67 1.86 6.16
C ARG A 51 -2.21 1.45 6.21
N THR A 52 -1.38 2.10 5.42
CA THR A 52 0.05 1.79 5.27
C THR A 52 0.96 2.60 6.19
N VAL A 53 0.47 3.70 6.76
CA VAL A 53 1.23 4.52 7.73
C VAL A 53 1.56 3.69 8.97
N LEU A 54 2.83 3.76 9.40
CA LEU A 54 3.27 3.19 10.66
C LEU A 54 2.70 4.00 11.82
N LYS A 55 2.04 3.31 12.75
CA LYS A 55 1.51 3.94 13.96
C LYS A 55 2.52 3.79 15.08
N GLU A 56 3.22 4.87 15.44
CA GLU A 56 4.33 4.88 16.40
C GLU A 56 4.00 4.17 17.74
N GLY A 57 2.79 4.37 18.27
CA GLY A 57 2.39 3.75 19.54
C GLY A 57 2.20 2.23 19.50
N ILE A 58 2.05 1.63 18.31
CA ILE A 58 1.88 0.17 18.12
C ILE A 58 3.09 -0.42 17.35
N GLN A 59 3.96 0.44 16.80
CA GLN A 59 5.08 0.07 15.93
C GLN A 59 4.69 -0.83 14.75
N ALA A 60 3.44 -0.70 14.27
CA ALA A 60 2.91 -1.45 13.15
C ALA A 60 1.91 -0.59 12.36
N SER A 61 1.74 -0.91 11.08
CA SER A 61 0.68 -0.36 10.23
C SER A 61 -0.61 -1.19 10.33
N CYS A 62 -1.75 -0.57 10.03
CA CYS A 62 -3.04 -1.28 10.00
C CYS A 62 -3.01 -2.43 8.98
N SER A 63 -2.32 -2.25 7.86
CA SER A 63 -2.19 -3.27 6.84
C SER A 63 -1.36 -4.47 7.30
N GLU A 64 -0.28 -4.24 8.06
CA GLU A 64 0.52 -5.34 8.64
C GLU A 64 -0.27 -6.10 9.70
N MET A 65 -1.07 -5.40 10.51
CA MET A 65 -1.92 -6.04 11.52
C MET A 65 -3.02 -6.92 10.93
N VAL A 66 -3.61 -6.52 9.78
CA VAL A 66 -4.68 -7.28 9.13
C VAL A 66 -4.13 -8.48 8.37
N TYR A 67 -3.01 -8.31 7.67
CA TYR A 67 -2.44 -9.36 6.81
C TYR A 67 -1.40 -10.23 7.52
N GLY A 68 -0.91 -9.84 8.70
CA GLY A 68 0.05 -10.60 9.51
C GLY A 68 1.45 -10.67 8.90
N THR A 69 1.74 -9.91 7.84
CA THR A 69 3.05 -9.90 7.17
C THR A 69 3.91 -8.75 7.69
N PRO A 70 5.15 -8.99 8.17
CA PRO A 70 6.00 -7.98 8.80
C PRO A 70 6.60 -6.92 7.86
N SER A 71 6.30 -7.01 6.55
CA SER A 71 6.72 -6.04 5.55
C SER A 71 5.78 -6.09 4.35
N LEU A 72 4.58 -5.52 4.50
CA LEU A 72 3.68 -5.39 3.37
C LEU A 72 4.31 -4.42 2.35
N ARG A 73 4.78 -4.93 1.21
CA ARG A 73 5.33 -4.10 0.14
C ARG A 73 4.25 -3.19 -0.41
N ILE A 74 4.36 -1.91 -0.08
CA ILE A 74 3.47 -0.84 -0.55
C ILE A 74 3.85 -0.51 -2.01
N ALA A 75 2.86 -0.26 -2.87
CA ALA A 75 3.12 0.27 -4.21
C ALA A 75 3.93 1.58 -4.10
N GLY A 76 5.22 1.54 -4.46
CA GLY A 76 6.17 2.65 -4.27
C GLY A 76 7.42 2.28 -3.47
N GLN A 77 7.36 1.26 -2.61
CA GLN A 77 8.54 0.68 -1.93
C GLN A 77 9.23 -0.40 -2.78
N PHE A 78 9.33 -0.17 -4.10
CA PHE A 78 9.93 -1.12 -5.03
C PHE A 78 11.46 -1.16 -4.95
N PHE A 79 12.07 -0.08 -4.45
CA PHE A 79 13.51 0.08 -4.45
C PHE A 79 14.03 0.13 -3.03
N ASP A 80 14.98 -0.75 -2.74
CA ASP A 80 15.77 -0.68 -1.53
C ASP A 80 16.66 0.58 -1.63
N PRO A 81 16.62 1.52 -0.66
CA PRO A 81 17.50 2.69 -0.68
C PRO A 81 18.98 2.29 -0.58
N SER A 82 19.31 1.03 -0.28
CA SER A 82 20.68 0.49 -0.34
C SER A 82 21.18 0.16 -1.75
N LEU A 83 20.36 0.35 -2.80
CA LEU A 83 20.86 0.39 -4.17
C LEU A 83 21.76 1.62 -4.31
N LYS A 84 23.04 1.45 -3.97
CA LYS A 84 24.12 2.36 -4.37
C LYS A 84 23.87 2.70 -5.83
N SER A 85 23.82 4.00 -6.16
CA SER A 85 23.70 4.45 -7.54
C SER A 85 24.82 3.80 -8.34
N ILE A 86 24.50 2.75 -9.09
CA ILE A 86 25.44 2.10 -9.99
C ILE A 86 25.63 3.09 -11.14
N PRO A 87 26.87 3.48 -11.47
CA PRO A 87 27.13 4.30 -12.66
C PRO A 87 26.45 3.66 -13.88
N GLU A 88 25.79 4.48 -14.70
CA GLU A 88 25.02 4.03 -15.86
C GLU A 88 25.84 3.10 -16.79
N SER A 89 27.14 3.37 -16.93
CA SER A 89 28.07 2.55 -17.69
C SER A 89 28.18 1.11 -17.18
N THR A 90 28.40 0.94 -15.87
CA THR A 90 28.47 -0.39 -15.24
C THR A 90 27.13 -1.14 -15.28
N PHE A 91 26.00 -0.43 -15.21
CA PHE A 91 24.69 -1.07 -15.37
C PHE A 91 24.47 -1.59 -16.80
N LEU A 92 24.83 -0.78 -17.81
CA LEU A 92 24.72 -1.16 -19.23
C LEU A 92 25.64 -2.32 -19.59
N GLU A 93 26.86 -2.37 -19.05
CA GLU A 93 27.78 -3.49 -19.24
C GLU A 93 27.21 -4.79 -18.65
N HIS A 94 26.68 -4.73 -17.43
CA HIS A 94 26.03 -5.88 -16.80
C HIS A 94 24.80 -6.36 -17.59
N LEU A 95 23.96 -5.43 -18.06
CA LEU A 95 22.76 -5.73 -18.83
C LEU A 95 23.09 -6.34 -20.21
N ARG A 96 24.14 -5.84 -20.86
CA ARG A 96 24.63 -6.40 -22.12
C ARG A 96 25.16 -7.82 -21.93
N SER A 97 25.96 -8.04 -20.89
CA SER A 97 26.51 -9.36 -20.60
C SER A 97 25.42 -10.39 -20.25
N THR A 98 24.36 -9.99 -19.55
CA THR A 98 23.23 -10.89 -19.27
C THR A 98 22.39 -11.18 -20.51
N MET A 99 22.10 -10.18 -21.34
CA MET A 99 21.38 -10.38 -22.61
C MET A 99 22.16 -11.26 -23.58
N GLU A 100 23.49 -11.11 -23.67
CA GLU A 100 24.34 -11.97 -24.51
C GLU A 100 24.37 -13.43 -24.03
N LYS A 101 24.18 -13.69 -22.73
CA LYS A 101 24.10 -15.03 -22.15
C LYS A 101 22.73 -15.68 -22.29
N LEU A 102 21.68 -14.90 -22.57
CA LEU A 102 20.35 -15.42 -22.83
C LEU A 102 20.28 -15.97 -24.25
N THR A 103 20.55 -17.27 -24.38
CA THR A 103 20.35 -17.97 -25.65
C THR A 103 18.85 -18.21 -25.87
N PRO A 104 18.31 -17.91 -27.06
CA PRO A 104 16.91 -18.17 -27.36
C PRO A 104 16.66 -19.68 -27.36
N VAL A 105 15.72 -20.13 -26.52
CA VAL A 105 15.22 -21.51 -26.55
C VAL A 105 14.33 -21.64 -27.80
N PRO A 106 14.53 -22.67 -28.66
CA PRO A 106 13.71 -22.86 -29.83
C PRO A 106 12.23 -23.03 -29.43
N ALA A 107 11.36 -22.23 -30.06
CA ALA A 107 9.93 -22.32 -29.85
C ALA A 107 9.42 -23.70 -30.32
N SER A 108 8.61 -24.36 -29.49
CA SER A 108 7.91 -25.59 -29.87
C SER A 108 6.96 -25.28 -31.02
N SER A 109 7.29 -25.75 -32.23
CA SER A 109 6.43 -25.63 -33.40
C SER A 109 5.31 -26.66 -33.28
N HIS A 110 4.14 -26.24 -32.79
CA HIS A 110 2.91 -27.01 -32.89
C HIS A 110 2.24 -26.70 -34.22
N SER A 111 2.74 -27.30 -35.30
CA SER A 111 2.05 -27.40 -36.58
C SER A 111 1.38 -28.76 -36.66
N ASN A 112 0.07 -28.75 -36.92
CA ASN A 112 -0.77 -29.91 -37.21
C ASN A 112 -1.33 -29.77 -38.62
#